data_AF-A0A935KQX9-F1
#
_entry.id   AF-A0A935KQX9-F1
#
_cell.length_a   1.000
_cell.length_b   1.000
_cell.length_c   1.000
_cell.angle_alpha   90.00
_cell.angle_beta   90.00
_cell.angle_gamma   90.00
#
_symmetry.space_group_name_H-M   'P 1'
#
loop_
_entity.id
_entity.type
_entity.pdbx_description
1 polymer ?
#
loop_
_entity_poly.entity_id
_entity_poly.type
_entity_poly.pdbx_seq_one_letter_code
_entity_poly.pdbx_strand_id
1 'polypeptide(L)'
;MSPSAAARLLLTLLLGAATGCGFARDDLTAVPDNPTFATDVKAIFDDHCNLCHGARPNRGAPSWFRLDVYGDSADRGGARGLARQALNVIKGGEMPPAAAWGDGVGPNATRTLERWIEQGTPP
;
A
#
# COMPACT_ATOMS: atom_id res chain seq x y z
N MET A 1 -48.70 3.12 40.58
CA MET A 1 -48.63 2.67 39.18
C MET A 1 -47.30 3.13 38.63
N SER A 2 -46.28 2.28 38.71
CA SER A 2 -44.91 2.59 38.27
C SER A 2 -44.78 2.27 36.79
N PRO A 3 -44.19 3.15 35.95
CA PRO A 3 -43.93 2.83 34.56
C PRO A 3 -42.86 1.72 34.46
N SER A 4 -43.14 0.74 33.61
CA SER A 4 -42.37 -0.48 33.40
C SER A 4 -40.92 -0.22 32.96
N ALA A 5 -40.01 -1.03 33.50
CA ALA A 5 -38.56 -1.03 33.28
C ALA A 5 -38.10 -1.28 31.81
N ALA A 6 -39.01 -1.34 30.85
CA ALA A 6 -38.71 -1.64 29.45
C ALA A 6 -38.06 -0.47 28.68
N ALA A 7 -38.07 0.75 29.24
CA ALA A 7 -37.58 1.95 28.56
C ALA A 7 -36.07 2.20 28.70
N ARG A 8 -35.31 1.35 29.39
CA ARG A 8 -33.87 1.59 29.68
C ARG A 8 -32.90 0.63 29.01
N LEU A 9 -33.38 -0.36 28.26
CA LEU A 9 -32.53 -1.41 27.67
C LEU A 9 -32.54 -1.40 26.14
N LEU A 10 -32.48 -0.21 25.53
CA LEU A 10 -32.41 -0.05 24.08
C LEU A 10 -31.43 1.06 23.66
N LEU A 11 -30.42 1.33 24.48
CA LEU A 11 -29.39 2.35 24.20
C LEU A 11 -27.96 1.80 24.35
N THR A 12 -27.75 0.53 24.04
CA THR A 12 -26.44 -0.14 24.22
C THR A 12 -26.00 -1.02 23.05
N LEU A 13 -26.67 -0.98 21.90
CA LEU A 13 -26.37 -1.89 20.78
C LEU A 13 -26.26 -1.22 19.41
N LEU A 14 -25.72 -0.01 19.36
CA LEU A 14 -25.43 0.72 18.10
C LEU A 14 -24.04 1.36 18.14
N LEU A 15 -23.05 0.69 18.76
CA LEU A 15 -21.65 0.99 18.47
C LEU A 15 -21.32 0.28 17.16
N GLY A 16 -21.76 0.91 16.07
CA GLY A 16 -21.58 0.45 14.71
C GLY A 16 -20.14 0.06 14.46
N ALA A 17 -19.96 -1.17 13.99
CA ALA A 17 -18.76 -1.56 13.29
C ALA A 17 -18.52 -0.53 12.19
N ALA A 18 -17.56 0.36 12.42
CA ALA A 18 -16.96 1.14 11.36
C ALA A 18 -16.22 0.13 10.48
N THR A 19 -16.93 -0.51 9.56
CA THR A 19 -16.35 -1.11 8.38
C THR A 19 -15.73 0.04 7.61
N GLY A 20 -14.49 0.36 7.95
CA GLY A 20 -13.74 1.41 7.28
C GLY A 20 -13.70 1.10 5.80
N CYS A 21 -14.18 2.04 4.99
CA CYS A 21 -13.86 2.12 3.56
C CYS A 21 -12.38 2.51 3.40
N GLY A 22 -11.48 1.80 4.06
CA GLY A 22 -10.05 1.99 3.98
C GLY A 22 -9.50 1.14 2.85
N PHE A 23 -8.70 1.75 1.98
CA PHE A 23 -7.78 1.00 1.12
C PHE A 23 -6.53 0.58 1.91
N ALA A 24 -6.49 0.86 3.22
CA ALA A 24 -5.48 0.39 4.15
C ALA A 24 -5.22 -1.11 3.98
N ARG A 25 -3.94 -1.43 3.84
CA ARG A 25 -3.43 -2.80 3.92
C ARG A 25 -2.59 -2.90 5.19
N ASP A 26 -2.68 -4.05 5.85
CA ASP A 26 -1.81 -4.34 6.97
C ASP A 26 -0.35 -4.30 6.50
N ASP A 27 0.52 -3.77 7.35
CA ASP A 27 1.95 -3.75 7.07
C ASP A 27 2.56 -5.16 7.19
N LEU A 28 3.76 -5.34 6.63
CA LEU A 28 4.55 -6.54 6.84
C LEU A 28 4.86 -6.72 8.33
N THR A 29 4.86 -7.95 8.81
CA THR A 29 5.18 -8.27 10.21
C THR A 29 6.67 -8.10 10.54
N ALA A 30 7.54 -8.16 9.53
CA ALA A 30 8.98 -7.97 9.64
C ALA A 30 9.59 -7.49 8.31
N VAL A 31 10.82 -6.98 8.38
CA VAL A 31 11.62 -6.62 7.19
C VAL A 31 12.49 -7.82 6.81
N PRO A 32 12.33 -8.41 5.61
CA PRO A 32 13.18 -9.52 5.14
C PRO A 32 14.66 -9.11 5.07
N ASP A 33 15.59 -10.00 5.38
CA ASP A 33 17.03 -9.70 5.33
C ASP A 33 17.60 -9.56 3.93
N ASN A 34 17.05 -10.29 2.96
CA ASN A 34 17.47 -10.26 1.56
C ASN A 34 16.24 -10.14 0.66
N PRO A 35 15.53 -9.00 0.70
CA PRO A 35 14.30 -8.86 -0.06
C PRO A 35 14.59 -8.91 -1.56
N THR A 36 13.74 -9.58 -2.32
CA THR A 36 13.81 -9.58 -3.79
C THR A 36 12.56 -9.00 -4.42
N PHE A 37 12.62 -8.70 -5.71
CA PHE A 37 11.42 -8.25 -6.41
C PHE A 37 10.34 -9.32 -6.41
N ALA A 38 10.68 -10.54 -6.80
CA ALA A 38 9.73 -11.63 -6.92
C ALA A 38 9.07 -12.04 -5.58
N THR A 39 9.81 -12.01 -4.47
CA THR A 39 9.31 -12.51 -3.18
C THR A 39 8.66 -11.45 -2.29
N ASP A 40 9.18 -10.22 -2.30
CA ASP A 40 8.82 -9.22 -1.29
C ASP A 40 8.27 -7.93 -1.91
N VAL A 41 9.02 -7.33 -2.83
CA VAL A 41 8.69 -5.99 -3.34
C VAL A 41 7.46 -6.01 -4.25
N LYS A 42 7.29 -7.07 -5.05
CA LYS A 42 6.11 -7.17 -5.93
C LYS A 42 4.81 -7.20 -5.11
N ALA A 43 4.79 -7.87 -3.95
CA ALA A 43 3.62 -7.89 -3.09
C ALA A 43 3.27 -6.48 -2.57
N ILE A 44 4.27 -5.71 -2.13
CA ILE A 44 4.08 -4.31 -1.71
C ILE A 44 3.50 -3.48 -2.86
N PHE A 45 4.04 -3.61 -4.07
CA PHE A 45 3.51 -2.88 -5.22
C PHE A 45 2.11 -3.36 -5.64
N ASP A 46 1.81 -4.65 -5.55
CA ASP A 46 0.48 -5.19 -5.82
C ASP A 46 -0.56 -4.63 -4.86
N ASP A 47 -0.22 -4.52 -3.57
CA ASP A 47 -1.11 -4.06 -2.52
C ASP A 47 -1.38 -2.56 -2.56
N HIS A 48 -0.37 -1.75 -2.86
CA HIS A 48 -0.44 -0.30 -2.71
C HIS A 48 -0.39 0.50 -4.03
N CYS A 49 0.15 -0.07 -5.11
CA CYS A 49 0.55 0.73 -6.28
C CYS A 49 -0.07 0.27 -7.59
N ASN A 50 -0.11 -1.04 -7.86
CA ASN A 50 -0.43 -1.62 -9.17
C ASN A 50 -1.90 -1.47 -9.56
N LEU A 51 -2.77 -1.11 -8.60
CA LEU A 51 -4.12 -0.66 -8.90
C LEU A 51 -4.10 0.52 -9.89
N CYS A 52 -3.14 1.44 -9.75
CA CYS A 52 -3.00 2.61 -10.63
C CYS A 52 -1.79 2.51 -11.57
N HIS A 53 -0.67 1.93 -11.10
CA HIS A 53 0.63 1.90 -11.78
C HIS A 53 0.99 0.53 -12.38
N GLY A 54 0.00 -0.34 -12.64
CA GLY A 54 0.22 -1.66 -13.22
C GLY A 54 0.26 -1.70 -14.76
N ALA A 55 -0.03 -2.88 -15.31
CA ALA A 55 -0.11 -3.14 -16.75
C ALA A 55 -0.95 -2.12 -17.53
N ARG A 56 -2.10 -1.74 -16.98
CA ARG A 56 -3.00 -0.75 -17.57
C ARG A 56 -3.11 0.42 -16.61
N PRO A 57 -2.38 1.53 -16.84
CA PRO A 57 -2.43 2.68 -15.95
C PRO A 57 -3.86 3.25 -15.91
N ASN A 58 -4.28 3.72 -14.74
CA ASN A 58 -5.61 4.31 -14.56
C ASN A 58 -5.54 5.48 -13.56
N ARG A 59 -6.67 6.16 -13.33
CA ARG A 59 -6.81 7.23 -12.33
C ARG A 59 -5.73 8.33 -12.43
N GLY A 60 -5.29 8.63 -13.66
CA GLY A 60 -4.27 9.65 -13.92
C GLY A 60 -2.81 9.20 -13.73
N ALA A 61 -2.56 7.92 -13.44
CA ALA A 61 -1.21 7.39 -13.36
C ALA A 61 -0.47 7.50 -14.71
N PRO A 62 0.83 7.84 -14.71
CA PRO A 62 1.59 7.95 -15.95
C PRO A 62 1.71 6.60 -16.67
N SER A 63 1.71 6.64 -18.01
CA SER A 63 1.81 5.43 -18.84
C SER A 63 3.23 4.99 -19.15
N TRP A 64 4.25 5.81 -18.88
CA TRP A 64 5.64 5.53 -19.25
C TRP A 64 6.38 4.55 -18.33
N PHE A 65 5.75 4.10 -17.23
CA PHE A 65 6.30 3.05 -16.36
C PHE A 65 5.20 2.14 -15.80
N ARG A 66 5.62 1.01 -15.22
CA ARG A 66 4.78 0.10 -14.46
C ARG A 66 5.57 -0.59 -13.35
N LEU A 67 4.89 -0.94 -12.26
CA LEU A 67 5.53 -1.53 -11.06
C LEU A 67 5.24 -3.02 -10.88
N ASP A 68 4.45 -3.63 -11.76
CA ASP A 68 4.11 -5.07 -11.71
C ASP A 68 5.12 -5.97 -12.43
N VAL A 69 6.17 -5.40 -13.05
CA VAL A 69 7.30 -6.13 -13.63
C VAL A 69 8.64 -5.59 -13.11
N TYR A 70 9.63 -6.47 -12.97
CA TYR A 70 10.94 -6.12 -12.44
C TYR A 70 11.70 -5.14 -13.34
N GLY A 71 11.96 -5.56 -14.57
CA GLY A 71 12.68 -4.77 -15.57
C GLY A 71 11.74 -4.05 -16.52
N ASP A 72 12.34 -3.31 -17.45
CA ASP A 72 11.60 -2.59 -18.49
C ASP A 72 10.78 -3.55 -19.36
N SER A 73 9.62 -3.09 -19.80
CA SER A 73 8.69 -3.86 -20.63
C SER A 73 8.24 -3.02 -21.81
N ALA A 74 8.64 -3.42 -23.01
CA ALA A 74 8.48 -2.63 -24.23
C ALA A 74 9.08 -1.22 -24.05
N ASP A 75 8.26 -0.17 -24.16
CA ASP A 75 8.61 1.24 -24.03
C ASP A 75 8.40 1.80 -22.62
N ARG A 76 8.11 0.93 -21.62
CA ARG A 76 7.80 1.34 -20.24
C ARG A 76 8.87 0.90 -19.26
N GLY A 77 9.28 1.83 -18.39
CA GLY A 77 10.20 1.56 -17.28
C GLY A 77 9.62 0.57 -16.26
N GLY A 78 10.46 -0.33 -15.77
CA GLY A 78 10.10 -1.32 -14.75
C GLY A 78 10.35 -0.90 -13.30
N ALA A 79 9.91 -1.71 -12.35
CA ALA A 79 10.08 -1.49 -10.92
C ALA A 79 11.53 -1.19 -10.51
N ARG A 80 12.50 -1.90 -11.09
CA ARG A 80 13.94 -1.72 -10.83
C ARG A 80 14.41 -0.29 -11.14
N GLY A 81 14.04 0.22 -12.32
CA GLY A 81 14.42 1.57 -12.75
C GLY A 81 13.72 2.67 -11.95
N LEU A 82 12.50 2.40 -11.48
CA LEU A 82 11.66 3.34 -10.74
C LEU A 82 11.87 3.30 -9.22
N ALA A 83 12.63 2.33 -8.70
CA ALA A 83 12.70 2.02 -7.28
C ALA A 83 12.98 3.24 -6.37
N ARG A 84 14.02 4.03 -6.70
CA ARG A 84 14.38 5.23 -5.90
C ARG A 84 13.31 6.30 -5.96
N GLN A 85 12.72 6.52 -7.13
CA GLN A 85 11.66 7.51 -7.30
C GLN A 85 10.40 7.09 -6.53
N ALA A 86 10.01 5.81 -6.61
CA ALA A 86 8.90 5.25 -5.86
C ALA A 86 9.11 5.42 -4.34
N LEU A 87 10.29 5.07 -3.83
CA LEU A 87 10.61 5.26 -2.41
C LEU A 87 10.53 6.73 -1.97
N ASN A 88 11.01 7.66 -2.80
CA ASN A 88 10.96 9.09 -2.46
C ASN A 88 9.53 9.60 -2.32
N VAL A 89 8.64 9.27 -3.26
CA VAL A 89 7.22 9.70 -3.19
C VAL A 89 6.44 8.99 -2.09
N ILE A 90 6.83 7.75 -1.72
CA ILE A 90 6.29 7.04 -0.55
C ILE A 90 6.69 7.77 0.74
N LYS A 91 7.98 8.08 0.92
CA LYS A 91 8.48 8.77 2.12
C LYS A 91 7.97 10.21 2.22
N GLY A 92 7.64 10.84 1.10
CA GLY A 92 6.99 12.15 1.04
C GLY A 92 5.48 12.12 1.35
N GLY A 93 4.87 10.94 1.46
CA GLY A 93 3.42 10.79 1.67
C GLY A 93 2.56 11.13 0.45
N GLU A 94 3.16 11.21 -0.73
CA GLU A 94 2.45 11.51 -1.99
C GLU A 94 1.77 10.25 -2.55
N MET A 95 2.39 9.09 -2.33
CA MET A 95 1.90 7.79 -2.80
C MET A 95 1.89 6.74 -1.68
N PRO A 96 0.84 5.89 -1.60
CA PRO A 96 -0.41 6.03 -2.34
C PRO A 96 -1.17 7.31 -1.93
N PRO A 97 -2.12 7.84 -2.73
CA PRO A 97 -2.87 9.05 -2.35
C PRO A 97 -3.60 8.95 -1.00
N ALA A 98 -3.92 7.72 -0.58
CA ALA A 98 -4.50 7.42 0.71
C ALA A 98 -3.55 7.69 1.90
N ALA A 99 -2.24 7.87 1.66
CA ALA A 99 -1.26 8.28 2.66
C ALA A 99 -1.60 9.62 3.32
N ALA A 100 -2.26 10.54 2.59
CA ALA A 100 -2.75 11.81 3.16
C ALA A 100 -3.82 11.62 4.26
N TRP A 101 -4.32 10.39 4.43
CA TRP A 101 -5.41 10.00 5.32
C TRP A 101 -4.95 8.92 6.33
N GLY A 102 -3.65 8.58 6.34
CA GLY A 102 -3.07 7.57 7.22
C GLY A 102 -2.92 6.17 6.59
N ASP A 103 -3.49 5.93 5.41
CA ASP A 103 -3.51 4.62 4.73
C ASP A 103 -2.35 4.49 3.72
N GLY A 104 -1.13 4.81 4.16
CA GLY A 104 0.08 4.78 3.34
C GLY A 104 0.73 3.39 3.22
N VAL A 105 1.96 3.35 2.70
CA VAL A 105 2.81 2.16 2.82
C VAL A 105 3.32 2.09 4.26
N GLY A 106 3.16 0.94 4.92
CA GLY A 106 3.58 0.76 6.31
C GLY A 106 5.11 0.86 6.51
N PRO A 107 5.58 1.05 7.75
CA PRO A 107 7.00 1.21 8.05
C PRO A 107 7.87 0.01 7.65
N ASN A 108 7.42 -1.23 7.83
CA ASN A 108 8.18 -2.42 7.46
C ASN A 108 8.22 -2.62 5.95
N ALA A 109 7.11 -2.40 5.24
CA ALA A 109 7.08 -2.37 3.78
C ALA A 109 8.01 -1.27 3.22
N THR A 110 7.97 -0.06 3.80
CA THR A 110 8.87 1.04 3.42
C THR A 110 10.34 0.66 3.65
N ARG A 111 10.68 0.07 4.80
CA ARG A 111 12.04 -0.39 5.10
C ARG A 111 12.49 -1.56 4.21
N THR A 112 11.55 -2.40 3.77
CA THR A 112 11.80 -3.48 2.80
C THR A 112 12.19 -2.91 1.44
N LEU A 113 11.49 -1.88 0.95
CA LEU A 113 11.86 -1.16 -0.27
C LEU A 113 13.24 -0.49 -0.16
N GLU A 114 13.52 0.15 0.98
CA GLU A 114 14.85 0.72 1.26
C GLU A 114 15.96 -0.34 1.17
N ARG A 115 15.80 -1.46 1.88
CA ARG A 115 16.77 -2.54 1.91
C ARG A 115 16.97 -3.19 0.54
N TRP A 116 15.89 -3.38 -0.23
CA TRP A 116 15.97 -3.88 -1.60
C TRP A 116 16.80 -2.95 -2.49
N ILE A 117 16.62 -1.62 -2.36
CA ILE A 117 17.41 -0.62 -3.08
C ILE A 117 18.88 -0.61 -2.62
N GLU A 118 19.13 -0.68 -1.31
CA GLU A 118 20.47 -0.75 -0.70
C GLU A 118 21.26 -1.97 -1.23
N GLN A 119 20.59 -3.10 -1.46
CA GLN A 119 21.17 -4.35 -1.97
C GLN A 119 21.30 -4.42 -3.50
N GLY A 120 21.04 -3.31 -4.20
CA GLY A 120 21.19 -3.26 -5.67
C GLY A 120 20.01 -3.85 -6.43
N THR A 121 18.83 -3.90 -5.82
CA THR A 121 17.55 -4.30 -6.42
C THR A 121 17.57 -5.73 -6.99
N PRO A 122 17.82 -6.80 -6.21
CA PRO A 122 17.77 -8.17 -6.71
C PRO A 122 16.36 -8.53 -7.28
N PRO A 123 16.28 -9.28 -8.41
CA PRO A 123 15.03 -9.67 -9.06
C PRO A 123 14.21 -10.68 -8.26
#